data_AF-A0A6V8KES0-F1
#
_entry.id   AF-A0A6V8KES0-F1
#
_cell.length_a   1.000
_cell.length_b   1.000
_cell.length_c   1.000
_cell.angle_alpha   90.00
_cell.angle_beta   90.00
_cell.angle_gamma   90.00
#
_symmetry.space_group_name_H-M   'P 1'
#
loop_
_entity.id
_entity.type
_entity.pdbx_description
1 polymer ?
#
loop_
_entity_poly.entity_id
_entity_poly.type
_entity_poly.pdbx_seq_one_letter_code
_entity_poly.pdbx_strand_id
1 'polypeptide(L)' 'MAFHDGRIWIACLRGQRLYRIGTDGSSPAQLLTGRYGRLRQVTPAPDGSLWVLTNDRVGPDYDLILRVTP' A
#
# COMPACT_ATOMS: atom_id res chain seq x y z
N MET A 1 -4.99 -4.55 -4.87
CA MET A 1 -3.65 -5.18 -4.98
C MET A 1 -3.07 -4.83 -6.34
N ALA A 2 -1.75 -4.84 -6.48
CA ALA A 2 -1.08 -4.57 -7.75
C ALA A 2 0.19 -5.42 -7.88
N PHE A 3 0.60 -5.73 -9.11
CA PHE A 3 1.92 -6.27 -9.41
C PHE A 3 2.78 -5.14 -9.99
N HIS A 4 3.97 -4.94 -9.43
CA HIS A 4 4.90 -3.88 -9.84
C HIS A 4 6.33 -4.27 -9.48
N ASP A 5 7.26 -4.12 -10.42
CA ASP A 5 8.68 -4.41 -10.25
C ASP A 5 8.96 -5.79 -9.60
N GLY A 6 8.40 -6.85 -10.17
CA GLY A 6 8.59 -8.22 -9.71
C GLY A 6 7.95 -8.54 -8.34
N ARG A 7 7.09 -7.66 -7.82
CA ARG A 7 6.52 -7.78 -6.47
C ARG A 7 5.02 -7.58 -6.47
N ILE A 8 4.35 -8.30 -5.58
CA ILE A 8 2.92 -8.13 -5.30
C ILE A 8 2.76 -7.15 -4.14
N TRP A 9 1.91 -6.15 -4.34
CA TRP A 9 1.58 -5.11 -3.38
C TRP A 9 0.13 -5.23 -2.93
N ILE A 10 -0.10 -5.30 -1.62
CA ILE A 10 -1.44 -5.47 -1.04
C ILE A 10 -1.69 -4.38 0.00
N ALA A 11 -2.64 -3.50 -0.30
CA ALA A 11 -3.18 -2.53 0.65
C ALA A 11 -4.18 -3.24 1.58
N CYS A 12 -4.02 -3.08 2.90
CA CYS A 12 -4.87 -3.72 3.89
C CYS A 12 -5.75 -2.72 4.65
N LEU A 13 -7.06 -2.99 4.64
CA LEU A 13 -8.04 -2.23 5.42
C LEU A 13 -7.86 -2.47 6.93
N ARG A 14 -8.24 -3.65 7.44
CA ARG A 14 -8.14 -3.96 8.88
C ARG A 14 -6.70 -4.10 9.36
N GLY A 15 -5.81 -4.61 8.51
CA GLY A 15 -4.39 -4.76 8.83
C GLY A 15 -3.62 -3.44 8.89
N GLN A 16 -4.21 -2.34 8.37
CA GLN A 16 -3.64 -0.98 8.37
C GLN A 16 -2.17 -0.95 7.94
N ARG A 17 -1.86 -1.64 6.84
CA ARG A 17 -0.49 -1.80 6.33
C ARG A 17 -0.49 -2.05 4.84
N LEU A 18 0.66 -1.85 4.22
CA LEU A 18 0.94 -2.24 2.84
C LEU A 18 1.90 -3.42 2.86
N TYR A 19 1.50 -4.56 2.29
CA TYR A 19 2.42 -5.67 2.08
C TYR A 19 3.19 -5.50 0.78
N ARG A 20 4.48 -5.86 0.82
CA ARG A 20 5.34 -6.09 -0.35
C ARG A 20 5.81 -7.54 -0.33
N ILE A 21 5.43 -8.30 -1.35
CA ILE A 21 5.67 -9.75 -1.44
C ILE A 21 6.52 -10.00 -2.68
N GLY A 22 7.68 -10.64 -2.51
CA GLY A 22 8.51 -11.11 -3.62
C GLY A 22 7.95 -12.37 -4.27
N THR A 23 8.23 -12.58 -5.55
CA THR A 23 7.90 -13.83 -6.27
C THR A 23 8.93 -14.94 -6.06
N ASP A 24 9.98 -14.67 -5.29
CA ASP A 24 11.12 -15.55 -5.00
C ASP A 24 10.92 -16.40 -3.73
N GLY A 25 9.74 -16.32 -3.10
CA GLY A 25 9.46 -17.01 -1.83
C GLY A 25 10.04 -16.32 -0.61
N SER A 26 10.57 -15.10 -0.73
CA SER A 26 11.01 -14.31 0.42
C SER A 26 9.82 -13.93 1.33
N SER A 27 10.11 -13.76 2.62
CA SER A 27 9.10 -13.34 3.60
C SER A 27 8.48 -11.99 3.23
N PRO A 28 7.14 -11.83 3.29
CA PRO A 28 6.48 -10.56 3.05
C PRO A 28 6.98 -9.43 3.96
N ALA A 29 7.29 -8.28 3.37
CA ALA A 29 7.58 -7.06 4.12
C ALA A 29 6.27 -6.32 4.45
N GLN A 30 6.20 -5.75 5.66
CA GLN A 30 5.10 -4.90 6.10
C GLN A 30 5.57 -3.45 6.12
N LEU A 31 4.88 -2.59 5.37
CA LEU A 31 5.18 -1.17 5.24
C LEU A 31 3.99 -0.36 5.75
N LEU A 32 4.26 0.88 6.20
CA LEU A 32 3.25 1.86 6.60
C LEU A 32 2.31 1.41 7.74
N THR A 33 2.69 0.38 8.51
CA THR A 33 1.86 -0.21 9.56
C THR A 33 1.37 0.84 10.55
N GLY A 34 0.05 1.00 10.66
CA GLY A 34 -0.64 1.92 11.56
C GLY A 34 -0.49 3.41 11.23
N ARG A 35 0.30 3.79 10.22
CA ARG A 35 0.68 5.19 9.98
C ARG A 35 -0.42 6.03 9.32
N TYR A 36 -1.20 5.41 8.44
CA TYR A 36 -2.23 6.08 7.63
C TYR A 36 -3.59 5.39 7.74
N GLY A 37 -3.78 4.64 8.83
CA GLY A 37 -4.97 3.83 9.05
C GLY A 37 -5.21 2.81 7.92
N ARG A 38 -6.45 2.73 7.47
CA ARG A 38 -6.88 1.71 6.50
C ARG A 38 -6.36 2.05 5.10
N LEU A 39 -5.75 1.07 4.42
CA LEU A 39 -5.33 1.22 3.02
C LEU A 39 -6.24 0.40 2.11
N ARG A 40 -6.84 1.03 1.09
CA ARG A 40 -7.88 0.41 0.25
C ARG A 40 -7.38 -0.07 -1.10
N GLN A 41 -6.55 0.74 -1.75
CA GLN A 41 -6.08 0.47 -3.10
C GLN A 41 -4.61 0.80 -3.22
N VAL A 42 -3.92 0.05 -4.08
CA VAL A 42 -2.55 0.33 -4.53
C VAL A 42 -2.52 0.11 -6.04
N THR A 43 -1.87 1.02 -6.76
CA THR A 43 -1.68 0.95 -8.22
C THR A 43 -0.31 1.52 -8.60
N PRO A 44 0.35 1.00 -9.66
CA PRO A 44 1.55 1.63 -10.21
C PRO A 44 1.26 3.04 -10.71
N ALA A 45 2.20 3.95 -10.49
CA ALA A 45 2.22 5.28 -11.09
C ALA A 45 3.11 5.27 -12.35
N PRO A 46 2.91 6.21 -13.30
CA PRO A 46 3.70 6.26 -14.53
C PRO A 46 5.21 6.48 -14.32
N ASP A 47 5.59 7.03 -13.18
CA ASP A 47 6.98 7.33 -12.82
C ASP A 47 7.70 6.20 -12.07
N GLY A 48 7.09 5.01 -12.02
CA GLY A 48 7.65 3.84 -11.34
C GLY A 48 7.43 3.81 -9.83
N SER A 49 6.82 4.85 -9.25
CA SER A 49 6.31 4.80 -7.87
C SER A 49 4.96 4.09 -7.77
N LEU A 50 4.40 4.01 -6.58
CA LEU A 50 3.06 3.48 -6.32
C LEU A 50 2.15 4.59 -5.77
N TRP A 51 0.89 4.59 -6.20
CA TRP A 51 -0.18 5.34 -5.54
C TRP A 51 -0.96 4.44 -4.60
N VAL A 52 -1.16 4.88 -3.37
CA VAL A 52 -1.91 4.15 -2.33
C VAL A 52 -3.04 5.02 -1.80
N LEU A 53 -4.27 4.52 -1.91
CA LEU A 53 -5.47 5.19 -1.40
C LEU A 53 -5.73 4.79 0.05
N THR A 54 -5.80 5.77 0.95
CA THR A 54 -6.28 5.56 2.33
C THR A 54 -7.80 5.49 2.34
N ASN A 55 -8.37 4.88 3.37
CA ASN A 55 -9.81 4.84 3.58
C ASN A 55 -10.14 4.88 5.07
N ASP A 56 -9.93 6.02 5.70
CA ASP A 56 -10.20 6.14 7.13
C ASP A 56 -11.61 6.64 7.41
N ARG A 57 -12.20 6.08 8.46
CA ARG A 57 -13.41 6.61 9.10
C ARG A 57 -13.10 7.32 10.42
N VAL A 58 -11.82 7.35 10.82
CA VAL A 58 -11.35 7.79 12.13
C VAL A 58 -10.10 8.69 12.01
N GLY A 59 -9.77 9.14 10.79
CA GLY A 59 -8.73 10.12 10.48
C GLY A 59 -9.36 11.48 10.12
N PRO A 60 -8.60 12.47 9.62
CA PRO A 60 -9.19 13.71 9.11
C PRO A 60 -10.33 13.39 8.12
N ASP A 61 -11.31 14.28 7.96
CA ASP A 61 -12.53 14.08 7.14
C ASP A 61 -12.30 13.77 5.64
N TYR A 62 -11.06 13.53 5.23
CA TYR A 62 -10.63 13.27 3.86
C TYR A 62 -9.71 12.04 3.76
N ASP A 63 -9.86 11.31 2.66
CA ASP A 63 -8.96 10.25 2.23
C ASP A 63 -7.79 10.83 1.42
N LEU A 64 -6.61 10.20 1.52
CA LEU A 64 -5.37 10.60 0.86
C LEU A 64 -4.99 9.64 -0.26
N ILE A 65 -4.37 10.19 -1.31
CA ILE A 65 -3.56 9.42 -2.26
C ILE A 65 -2.10 9.62 -1.89
N LEU A 66 -1.48 8.58 -1.36
CA LEU A 66 -0.07 8.56 -0.97
C LEU A 66 0.79 8.15 -2.16
N ARG A 67 1.96 8.78 -2.30
CA ARG A 67 3.02 8.31 -3.18
C ARG A 67 4.03 7.49 -2.39
N VAL A 68 4.32 6.27 -2.84
CA VAL A 68 5.31 5.37 -2.23
C VAL A 68 6.36 5.02 -3.26
N THR A 69 7.63 5.28 -2.94
CA THR A 69 8.78 4.86 -3.73
C THR A 69 9.29 3.50 -3.22
N PRO A 70 9.21 2.42 -4.02
CA PRO A 70 9.55 1.05 -3.63
C PRO A 70 10.96 0.81 -3.07
#